data_AF-A0A2K3JEK3-F1
#
_entry.id   AF-A0A2K3JEK3-F1
#
_cell.length_a   1.000
_cell.length_b   1.000
_cell.length_c   1.000
_cell.angle_alpha   90.00
_cell.angle_beta   90.00
_cell.angle_gamma   90.00
#
_symmetry.space_group_name_H-M   'P 1'
#
loop_
_entity.id
_entity.type
_entity.pdbx_description
1 polymer ?
#
loop_
_entity_poly.entity_id
_entity_poly.type
_entity_poly.pdbx_seq_one_letter_code
_entity_poly.pdbx_strand_id
1 'polypeptide(L)' 'IGIFHSSVATGDFSCVATSAFLVENGELKGSVEPVSVAGNYYEGLKNLREIGENSTFIPYGINVPTLVFDGFSIVG' A
#
# COMPACT_ATOMS: atom_id res chain seq x y z
N ILE A 1 9.87 1.46 10.86
CA ILE A 1 9.35 2.36 9.81
C ILE A 1 10.34 2.29 8.67
N GLY A 2 9.92 1.85 7.48
CA GLY A 2 10.79 1.75 6.30
C GLY A 2 11.18 3.12 5.73
N ILE A 3 12.01 3.12 4.69
CA ILE A 3 12.33 4.35 3.96
C ILE A 3 11.14 4.69 3.06
N PHE A 4 10.69 5.94 3.11
CA PHE A 4 9.62 6.44 2.25
C PHE A 4 9.89 7.86 1.80
N HIS A 5 9.30 8.22 0.65
CA HIS A 5 9.31 9.56 0.08
C HIS A 5 7.93 9.83 -0.54
N SER A 6 7.45 11.06 -0.44
CA SER A 6 6.17 11.48 -0.99
C SER A 6 6.21 12.95 -1.40
N SER A 7 5.61 13.27 -2.55
CA SER A 7 5.43 14.61 -3.08
C SER A 7 3.94 14.95 -3.09
N VAL A 8 3.53 15.94 -2.26
CA VAL A 8 2.14 16.41 -2.23
C VAL A 8 1.74 17.09 -3.55
N ALA A 9 2.68 17.82 -4.15
CA ALA A 9 2.43 18.61 -5.35
C ALA A 9 2.18 17.75 -6.61
N THR A 10 2.91 16.64 -6.75
CA THR A 10 2.82 15.80 -7.96
C THR A 10 1.98 14.55 -7.77
N GLY A 11 1.82 14.07 -6.53
CA GLY A 11 1.13 12.80 -6.27
C GLY A 11 2.07 11.61 -6.06
N ASP A 12 3.35 11.77 -6.38
CA ASP A 12 4.26 10.63 -6.44
C ASP A 12 4.74 10.20 -5.06
N PHE A 13 4.79 8.88 -4.86
CA PHE A 13 5.30 8.28 -3.64
C PHE A 13 6.15 7.03 -3.92
N SER A 14 7.02 6.71 -2.98
CA SER A 14 7.75 5.45 -2.90
C SER A 14 7.95 5.07 -1.44
N CYS A 15 7.75 3.80 -1.11
CA CYS A 15 7.89 3.27 0.24
C CYS A 15 8.39 1.83 0.21
N VAL A 16 9.22 1.45 1.19
CA VAL A 16 9.64 0.07 1.37
C VAL A 16 8.69 -0.65 2.34
N ALA A 17 7.98 -1.66 1.82
CA ALA A 17 7.20 -2.60 2.61
C ALA A 17 8.13 -3.63 3.25
N THR A 18 8.51 -3.40 4.51
CA THR A 18 9.44 -4.28 5.25
C THR A 18 8.84 -5.62 5.68
N SER A 19 7.50 -5.71 5.71
CA SER A 19 6.76 -6.94 5.93
C SER A 19 5.70 -7.02 4.84
N ALA A 20 5.93 -7.91 3.88
CA ALA A 20 5.06 -8.11 2.73
C ALA A 20 4.70 -9.59 2.61
N PHE A 21 3.50 -9.86 2.09
CA PHE A 21 2.98 -11.20 1.88
C PHE A 21 2.48 -11.35 0.45
N LEU A 22 2.74 -12.50 -0.17
CA LEU A 22 2.22 -12.82 -1.49
C LEU A 22 0.81 -13.39 -1.36
N VAL A 23 -0.12 -12.85 -2.13
CA VAL A 23 -1.50 -13.35 -2.27
C VAL A 23 -1.71 -13.82 -3.69
N GLU A 24 -2.08 -15.09 -3.87
CA GLU A 24 -2.39 -15.67 -5.17
C GLU A 24 -3.71 -16.44 -5.09
N ASN A 25 -4.60 -16.20 -6.06
CA ASN A 25 -5.92 -16.83 -6.13
C ASN A 25 -6.76 -16.68 -4.84
N GLY A 26 -6.59 -15.56 -4.13
CA GLY A 26 -7.29 -15.30 -2.87
C GLY A 26 -6.66 -15.96 -1.63
N GLU A 27 -5.51 -16.63 -1.77
CA GLU A 27 -4.82 -17.29 -0.66
C GLU A 27 -3.48 -16.60 -0.35
N LEU A 28 -3.20 -16.40 0.95
CA LEU A 28 -1.89 -15.98 1.44
C LEU A 28 -0.88 -17.12 1.28
N LYS A 29 0.10 -16.95 0.39
CA LYS A 29 1.14 -17.95 0.11
C LYS A 29 2.31 -17.90 1.09
N GLY A 30 2.56 -16.76 1.69
CA GLY A 30 3.61 -16.58 2.70
C GLY A 30 4.23 -15.20 2.68
N SER A 31 5.18 -14.97 3.60
CA SER A 31 5.97 -13.74 3.63
C SER A 31 6.98 -13.72 2.48
N VAL A 32 7.20 -12.56 1.89
CA VAL A 32 8.25 -12.33 0.88
C VAL A 32 9.33 -11.39 1.44
N GLU A 33 10.44 -11.29 0.73
CA GLU A 33 11.49 -10.30 1.03
C GLU A 33 10.91 -8.87 0.95
N PRO A 34 11.51 -7.89 1.64
CA PRO A 34 11.06 -6.51 1.60
C PRO A 34 10.99 -5.97 0.16
N VAL A 35 9.83 -5.42 -0.21
CA VAL A 35 9.59 -4.86 -1.56
C VAL A 35 9.44 -3.36 -1.52
N SER A 36 9.82 -2.69 -2.60
CA SER A 36 9.55 -1.28 -2.83
C SER A 36 8.23 -1.12 -3.58
N VAL A 37 7.35 -0.28 -3.04
CA VAL A 37 6.07 0.08 -3.63
C VAL A 37 6.13 1.54 -4.05
N ALA A 38 5.88 1.82 -5.33
CA ALA A 38 5.89 3.17 -5.86
C ALA A 38 4.67 3.43 -6.76
N GLY A 39 4.26 4.68 -6.82
CA GLY A 39 3.13 5.08 -7.66
C GLY A 39 2.74 6.53 -7.42
N ASN A 40 1.52 6.86 -7.84
CA ASN A 40 0.91 8.16 -7.64
C ASN A 40 -0.39 7.99 -6.87
N TYR A 41 -0.58 8.66 -5.72
CA TYR A 41 -1.78 8.44 -4.90
C TYR A 41 -3.04 9.09 -5.49
N TYR A 42 -2.93 10.14 -6.32
CA TYR A 42 -4.10 10.70 -7.02
C TYR A 42 -4.66 9.72 -8.05
N GLU A 43 -3.79 9.03 -8.78
CA GLU A 43 -4.19 7.97 -9.70
C GLU A 43 -4.55 6.68 -8.96
N GLY A 44 -3.80 6.33 -7.92
CA GLY A 44 -4.06 5.15 -7.09
C GLY A 44 -5.45 5.16 -6.47
N LEU A 45 -5.91 6.31 -5.95
CA LEU A 45 -7.26 6.43 -5.40
C LEU A 45 -8.37 6.23 -6.43
N LYS A 46 -8.11 6.47 -7.73
CA LYS A 46 -9.05 6.13 -8.80
C LYS A 46 -9.09 4.63 -9.09
N ASN A 47 -8.01 3.92 -8.77
CA ASN A 47 -7.88 2.47 -8.89
C ASN A 47 -8.11 1.75 -7.55
N LEU A 48 -8.82 2.39 -6.61
CA LEU A 48 -9.25 1.76 -5.38
C LEU A 48 -10.32 0.70 -5.72
N ARG A 49 -9.96 -0.57 -5.54
CA ARG A 49 -10.78 -1.71 -5.90
C ARG A 49 -11.75 -2.09 -4.80
N GLU A 50 -11.29 -2.10 -3.56
CA GLU A 50 -12.07 -2.59 -2.41
C GLU A 50 -11.67 -1.89 -1.12
N ILE A 51 -12.65 -1.73 -0.23
CA ILE A 51 -12.49 -1.18 1.12
C ILE A 51 -12.98 -2.25 2.09
N GLY A 52 -12.11 -2.69 3.00
CA GLY A 52 -12.46 -3.66 4.02
C GLY A 52 -13.42 -3.08 5.07
N GLU A 53 -14.23 -3.94 5.67
CA GLU A 53 -15.15 -3.57 6.76
C GLU A 53 -14.43 -3.37 8.11
N ASN A 54 -13.13 -3.65 8.17
CA ASN A 54 -12.30 -3.44 9.36
C ASN A 54 -11.80 -1.99 9.44
N SER A 55 -11.41 -1.56 10.63
CA SER A 55 -10.94 -0.21 10.88
C SER A 55 -9.80 -0.26 11.90
N THR A 56 -8.68 0.37 11.56
CA THR A 56 -7.47 0.38 12.38
C THR A 56 -7.10 1.82 12.71
N PHE A 57 -6.87 2.09 14.00
CA PHE A 57 -6.30 3.36 14.42
C PHE A 57 -4.79 3.36 14.24
N ILE A 58 -4.29 4.35 13.51
CA ILE A 58 -2.87 4.62 13.34
C ILE A 58 -2.52 5.94 14.05
N PRO A 59 -1.22 6.26 14.27
CA PRO A 59 -0.81 7.52 14.87
C PRO A 59 -1.42 8.74 14.17
N TYR A 60 -1.40 9.89 14.87
CA TYR A 60 -2.01 11.15 14.42
C TYR A 60 -3.54 11.17 14.38
N GLY A 61 -4.20 10.25 15.09
CA GLY A 61 -5.66 10.22 15.23
C GLY A 61 -6.38 9.81 13.94
N ILE A 62 -5.67 9.10 13.06
CA ILE A 62 -6.22 8.67 11.78
C ILE A 62 -6.79 7.26 11.96
N ASN A 63 -8.02 7.09 11.50
CA ASN A 63 -8.67 5.79 11.40
C ASN A 63 -8.72 5.39 9.93
N VAL A 64 -8.15 4.24 9.60
CA VAL A 64 -8.07 3.74 8.22
C VAL A 64 -8.47 2.26 8.14
N PRO A 65 -9.35 1.89 7.19
CA PRO A 65 -9.66 0.48 6.91
C PRO A 65 -8.55 -0.19 6.09
N THR A 66 -8.69 -1.49 5.84
CA THR A 66 -7.88 -2.13 4.79
C THR A 66 -8.32 -1.63 3.42
N LEU A 67 -7.38 -1.32 2.54
CA LEU A 67 -7.64 -0.81 1.19
C LEU A 67 -6.93 -1.69 0.17
N VAL A 68 -7.62 -2.01 -0.94
CA VAL A 68 -7.05 -2.78 -2.05
C VAL A 68 -6.92 -1.87 -3.26
N PHE A 69 -5.69 -1.70 -3.74
CA PHE A 69 -5.38 -0.84 -4.88
C PHE A 69 -4.83 -1.66 -6.05
N ASP A 70 -5.25 -1.30 -7.25
CA ASP A 70 -4.65 -1.80 -8.49
C ASP A 70 -3.70 -0.74 -9.11
N GLY A 71 -2.68 -1.20 -9.83
CA GLY A 71 -1.86 -0.34 -10.68
C GLY A 71 -0.64 0.34 -10.02
N PHE A 72 -0.29 -0.01 -8.78
CA PHE A 72 1.01 0.38 -8.21
C PHE A 72 2.16 -0.48 -8.73
N SER A 73 3.36 0.12 -8.78
CA SER A 73 4.59 -0.57 -9.16
C SER A 73 5.20 -1.23 -7.94
N ILE A 74 5.51 -2.52 -8.07
CA ILE A 74 6.16 -3.33 -7.03
C ILE A 74 7.51 -3.79 -7.58
N VAL A 75 8.58 -3.50 -6.83
CA VAL A 75 9.94 -3.95 -7.13
C VAL A 75 10.47 -4.71 -5.92
N GLY A 76 10.78 -6.00 -6.12
CA GLY A 76 11.37 -6.89 -5.12
C GLY A 76 12.74 -7.38 -5.56
#